data_AF-A0A1Q7EQT8-F1
#
_entry.id   AF-A0A1Q7EQT8-F1
#
_cell.length_a   1.000
_cell.length_b   1.000
_cell.length_c   1.000
_cell.angle_alpha   90.00
_cell.angle_beta   90.00
_cell.angle_gamma   90.00
#
_symmetry.space_group_name_H-M   'P 1'
#
loop_
_entity.id
_entity.type
_entity.pdbx_description
1 polymer ?
#
loop_
_entity_poly.entity_id
_entity_poly.type
_entity_poly.pdbx_seq_one_letter_code
_entity_poly.pdbx_strand_id
1 'polypeptide(L)' 'MGDPPKSAPRLLVWWESLETWLQLVISFPIFAILMLLINIGPFSQPLGRSIFYGVFEGAVLSGGLAVATATERGRRR' A
#
# COMPACT_ATOMS: atom_id res chain seq x y z
N MET A 1 -34.75 -1.59 6.54
CA MET A 1 -33.85 -0.68 7.27
C MET A 1 -32.43 -1.14 6.99
N GLY A 2 -31.70 -0.44 6.12
CA GLY A 2 -30.27 -0.72 5.93
C GLY A 2 -29.52 -0.29 7.18
N ASP A 3 -28.53 -1.07 7.59
CA ASP A 3 -27.68 -0.74 8.74
C ASP A 3 -27.18 0.72 8.63
N PRO A 4 -27.15 1.48 9.74
CA PRO A 4 -26.58 2.82 9.73
C PRO A 4 -25.15 2.74 9.18
N PRO A 5 -24.71 3.72 8.37
CA PRO A 5 -23.37 3.69 7.77
C PRO A 5 -22.36 3.51 8.90
N LYS A 6 -21.72 2.34 8.94
CA LYS A 6 -20.76 1.97 9.97
C LYS A 6 -19.64 3.01 9.89
N SER A 7 -19.60 3.92 10.87
CA SER A 7 -18.62 5.00 10.93
C SER A 7 -17.25 4.43 10.65
N ALA A 8 -16.57 4.98 9.65
CA ALA A 8 -15.29 4.48 9.19
C ALA A 8 -14.32 4.33 10.39
N PRO A 9 -13.49 3.26 10.44
CA PRO A 9 -12.52 3.09 11.50
C PRO A 9 -11.64 4.34 11.64
N ARG A 10 -11.38 4.79 12.88
CA ARG A 10 -10.57 6.00 13.13
C ARG A 10 -9.20 5.96 12.44
N LEU A 11 -8.59 4.78 12.38
CA LEU A 11 -7.31 4.55 11.68
C LEU A 11 -7.43 4.79 10.17
N LEU A 12 -8.55 4.40 9.56
CA LEU A 12 -8.80 4.61 8.13
C LEU A 12 -8.95 6.10 7.81
N VAL A 13 -9.74 6.82 8.63
CA VAL A 13 -9.91 8.28 8.49
C VAL A 13 -8.59 9.02 8.69
N TRP A 14 -7.79 8.59 9.68
CA TRP A 14 -6.45 9.12 9.89
C TRP A 14 -5.54 8.87 8.67
N TRP A 15 -5.51 7.66 8.13
CA TRP A 15 -4.71 7.32 6.95
C TRP A 15 -5.13 8.14 5.71
N GLU A 16 -6.43 8.23 5.46
CA GLU A 16 -6.99 9.02 4.35
C GLU A 16 -6.72 10.53 4.49
N SER A 17 -6.46 11.02 5.71
CA SER A 17 -6.10 12.42 5.98
C SER A 17 -4.66 12.76 5.61
N LEU A 18 -3.78 11.75 5.50
CA LEU A 18 -2.37 11.96 5.14
C LEU A 18 -2.24 12.42 3.69
N GLU A 19 -1.22 13.22 3.42
CA GLU A 19 -0.83 13.57 2.05
C GLU A 19 -0.38 12.33 1.29
N THR A 20 -0.64 12.29 -0.02
CA THR A 20 -0.31 11.15 -0.88
C THR A 20 1.18 10.80 -0.81
N TRP A 21 2.06 11.80 -0.78
CA TRP A 21 3.50 11.56 -0.62
C TRP A 21 3.83 10.84 0.69
N LEU A 22 3.18 11.20 1.78
CA LEU A 22 3.41 10.57 3.08
C LEU A 22 2.89 9.13 3.11
N GLN A 23 1.74 8.87 2.46
CA GLN A 23 1.24 7.50 2.27
C GLN A 23 2.22 6.64 1.47
N LEU A 24 2.85 7.20 0.42
CA LEU A 24 3.88 6.52 -0.36
C LEU A 24 5.13 6.24 0.47
N VAL A 25 5.65 7.23 1.20
CA VAL A 25 6.84 7.07 2.05
C VAL A 25 6.63 6.01 3.13
N ILE A 26 5.43 5.90 3.69
CA ILE A 26 5.12 4.88 4.71
C ILE A 26 4.91 3.50 4.07
N SER A 27 4.14 3.42 2.99
CA SER A 27 3.78 2.14 2.37
C SER A 27 4.93 1.50 1.58
N PHE A 28 5.79 2.31 0.97
CA PHE A 28 6.88 1.85 0.10
C PHE A 28 7.86 0.90 0.78
N PRO A 29 8.47 1.24 1.94
CA PRO A 29 9.39 0.32 2.60
C PRO A 29 8.69 -0.98 3.02
N ILE A 30 7.41 -0.92 3.40
CA ILE A 30 6.63 -2.10 3.79
C ILE A 30 6.46 -3.03 2.59
N PHE A 31 5.99 -2.51 1.44
CA PHE A 31 5.79 -3.32 0.26
C PHE A 31 7.11 -3.78 -0.36
N ALA A 32 8.16 -2.96 -0.34
CA ALA A 32 9.47 -3.34 -0.86
C ALA A 32 10.10 -4.48 -0.06
N ILE A 33 10.01 -4.45 1.28
CA ILE A 33 10.47 -5.54 2.13
C ILE A 33 9.62 -6.79 1.91
N LEU A 34 8.30 -6.65 1.84
CA LEU A 34 7.40 -7.77 1.61
C LEU A 34 7.69 -8.46 0.27
N MET A 35 7.88 -7.69 -0.80
CA MET A 35 8.22 -8.23 -2.11
C MET A 35 9.62 -8.81 -2.15
N LEU A 36 10.59 -8.21 -1.48
CA LEU A 36 11.92 -8.80 -1.33
C LEU A 36 11.86 -10.18 -0.66
N LEU A 37 11.11 -10.30 0.45
CA LEU A 37 10.95 -11.56 1.18
C LEU A 37 10.22 -12.62 0.33
N ILE A 38 9.21 -12.21 -0.44
CA ILE A 38 8.48 -13.09 -1.35
C ILE A 38 9.39 -13.59 -2.49
N ASN A 39 10.21 -12.71 -3.06
CA ASN A 39 11.14 -13.06 -4.13
C ASN A 39 12.27 -13.98 -3.64
N ILE A 40 12.76 -13.78 -2.40
CA ILE A 40 13.82 -14.61 -1.81
C ILE A 40 13.28 -15.97 -1.32
N GLY A 41 12.18 -15.98 -0.57
CA GLY A 41 11.67 -17.20 0.06
C GLY A 41 10.94 -18.10 -0.94
N PRO A 42 9.66 -17.82 -1.23
CA PRO A 42 8.84 -18.60 -2.16
C PRO A 42 9.46 -18.81 -3.55
N PHE A 43 10.04 -17.76 -4.14
CA PHE A 43 10.51 -17.81 -5.52
C PHE A 43 12.00 -18.17 -5.66
N SER A 44 12.75 -18.27 -4.55
CA SER A 44 14.17 -18.60 -4.54
C SER A 44 14.99 -17.84 -5.60
N GLN A 45 14.63 -16.57 -5.86
CA GLN A 45 15.25 -15.79 -6.91
C GLN A 45 16.66 -15.33 -6.51
N PRO A 46 17.57 -15.12 -7.48
CA PRO A 46 18.88 -14.52 -7.23
C PRO A 46 18.74 -13.18 -6.52
N LEU A 47 19.52 -12.96 -5.45
CA LEU A 47 19.39 -11.81 -4.54
C LEU A 47 19.32 -10.45 -5.27
N GLY A 48 20.13 -10.26 -6.30
CA GLY A 48 20.12 -9.02 -7.10
C GLY A 48 18.80 -8.78 -7.84
N ARG A 49 18.16 -9.84 -8.37
CA ARG A 49 16.83 -9.75 -9.00
C ARG A 49 15.76 -9.50 -7.94
N SER A 50 15.85 -10.17 -6.79
CA SER A 50 14.91 -9.99 -5.68
C SER A 50 14.92 -8.57 -5.13
N ILE A 51 16.08 -7.91 -5.08
CA ILE A 51 16.19 -6.50 -4.68
C ILE A 51 15.52 -5.60 -5.73
N PHE A 52 15.80 -5.83 -7.01
CA PHE A 52 15.19 -5.04 -8.09
C PHE A 52 13.67 -5.19 -8.13
N TYR A 53 13.17 -6.43 -8.08
CA TYR A 53 11.74 -6.71 -8.05
C TYR A 53 11.10 -6.20 -6.75
N GLY A 54 11.75 -6.38 -5.61
CA GLY A 54 11.29 -5.82 -4.33
C GLY A 54 11.03 -4.32 -4.41
N VAL A 55 12.01 -3.56 -4.92
CA VAL A 55 11.88 -2.09 -5.09
C VAL A 55 10.83 -1.74 -6.14
N PHE A 56 10.85 -2.39 -7.30
CA PHE A 56 9.95 -2.08 -8.41
C PHE A 56 8.49 -2.43 -8.08
N GLU A 57 8.23 -3.65 -7.63
CA GLU A 57 6.90 -4.11 -7.22
C GLU A 57 6.41 -3.34 -5.99
N GLY A 58 7.31 -3.04 -5.05
CA GLY A 58 7.01 -2.19 -3.90
C GLY A 58 6.54 -0.78 -4.31
N ALA A 59 7.20 -0.15 -5.28
CA ALA A 59 6.79 1.15 -5.81
C ALA A 59 5.42 1.09 -6.49
N VAL A 60 5.17 0.06 -7.31
CA VAL A 60 3.89 -0.13 -8.00
C VAL A 60 2.76 -0.36 -7.00
N LEU A 61 2.96 -1.20 -5.98
CA LEU A 61 1.97 -1.45 -4.94
C LEU A 61 1.66 -0.22 -4.09
N SER A 62 2.68 0.54 -3.70
CA SER A 62 2.49 1.81 -3.01
C SER A 62 1.69 2.81 -3.84
N GLY A 63 2.02 2.93 -5.14
CA GLY A 63 1.25 3.75 -6.08
C GLY A 63 -0.20 3.29 -6.18
N GLY A 64 -0.43 1.99 -6.30
CA GLY A 64 -1.77 1.39 -6.33
C GLY A 64 -2.56 1.68 -5.05
N LEU A 65 -1.93 1.56 -3.88
CA LEU A 65 -2.55 1.86 -2.59
C LEU A 65 -2.93 3.34 -2.49
N ALA A 66 -2.05 4.25 -2.92
CA ALA A 66 -2.32 5.68 -2.93
C ALA A 66 -3.52 6.03 -3.84
N VAL A 67 -3.59 5.44 -5.04
CA VAL A 67 -4.71 5.64 -5.99
C VAL A 67 -6.01 5.06 -5.43
N ALA A 68 -5.97 3.86 -4.86
CA ALA A 68 -7.13 3.24 -4.22
C ALA A 68 -7.65 4.09 -3.06
N THR A 69 -6.74 4.61 -2.22
CA THR A 69 -7.07 5.50 -1.10
C THR A 69 -7.72 6.80 -1.59
N ALA A 70 -7.17 7.41 -2.64
CA ALA A 70 -7.74 8.63 -3.23
C ALA A 70 -9.14 8.38 -3.83
N THR A 71 -9.34 7.24 -4.49
CA THR A 71 -10.62 6.85 -5.09
C THR A 71 -11.70 6.65 -4.02
N GLU A 72 -11.38 5.90 -2.96
CA GLU A 72 -12.34 5.64 -1.88
C GLU A 72 -12.63 6.92 -1.06
N ARG A 73 -11.63 7.78 -0.84
CA ARG A 73 -11.82 9.10 -0.24
C ARG A 73 -12.74 9.97 -1.09
N GLY A 74 -12.61 9.92 -2.42
CA GLY A 74 -13.48 10.64 -3.35
C GLY A 74 -14.93 10.15 -3.32
N ARG A 75 -15.14 8.84 -3.13
CA ARG A 75 -16.47 8.23 -3.03
C ARG A 75 -17.20 8.55 -1.73
N ARG A 76 -16.46 8.90 -0.67
CA ARG A 76 -16.98 9.20 0.67
C ARG A 76 -17.28 10.68 0.90
N ARG A 77 -16.77 11.56 0.05
CA ARG A 77 -17.13 12.99 0.02
C ARG A 77 -18.35 13.19 -0.86
#